data_AF-A0A7C1ADB9-F1
#
_entry.id   AF-A0A7C1ADB9-F1
#
_cell.length_a   1.000
_cell.length_b   1.000
_cell.length_c   1.000
_cell.angle_alpha   90.00
_cell.angle_beta   90.00
_cell.angle_gamma   90.00
#
_symmetry.space_group_name_H-M   'P 1'
#
loop_
_entity.id
_entity.type
_entity.pdbx_description
1 polymer ?
#
loop_
_entity_poly.entity_id
_entity_poly.type
_entity_poly.pdbx_seq_one_letter_code
_entity_poly.pdbx_strand_id
1 'polypeptide(L)'
;MDDGVPGPAMLLNLADEIGLDEGQKTKISNMTEEFGISRIDMKAELDKARLELRHLKTNDASDAEVLSMMDKIGNLRTEMEKMRYTHRQAVKNVLTNQQIDKLNELRKEHRAQRGRFGHQGHGKGPGQGQGFGSGPNNNADCWRR
;
A
#
# COMPACT_ATOMS: atom_id res chain seq x y z
N MET A 1 -7.70 -1.96 9.66
CA MET A 1 -9.16 -1.81 9.61
C MET A 1 -9.51 -1.23 8.24
N ASP A 2 -10.33 -1.95 7.46
CA ASP A 2 -10.79 -1.52 6.13
C ASP A 2 -12.15 -0.85 6.35
N ASP A 3 -12.17 0.49 6.37
CA ASP A 3 -13.34 1.28 6.77
C ASP A 3 -14.46 1.31 5.71
N GLY A 4 -14.44 0.41 4.73
CA GLY A 4 -15.49 0.30 3.71
C GLY A 4 -15.36 1.31 2.55
N VAL A 5 -14.52 2.34 2.68
CA VAL A 5 -14.40 3.42 1.68
C VAL A 5 -13.17 3.23 0.79
N PRO A 6 -13.32 3.18 -0.55
CA PRO A 6 -12.19 3.00 -1.46
C PRO A 6 -11.34 4.26 -1.54
N GLY A 7 -10.13 4.13 -2.10
CA GLY A 7 -9.30 5.29 -2.35
C GLY A 7 -10.06 6.31 -3.23
N PRO A 8 -9.79 7.63 -3.09
CA PRO A 8 -10.58 8.67 -3.74
C PRO A 8 -10.70 8.51 -5.27
N ALA A 9 -9.63 8.09 -5.94
CA ALA A 9 -9.65 7.82 -7.38
C ALA A 9 -10.66 6.74 -7.77
N MET A 10 -10.73 5.64 -7.01
CA MET A 10 -11.71 4.59 -7.25
C MET A 10 -13.12 5.07 -6.90
N LEU A 11 -13.27 5.91 -5.87
CA LEU A 11 -14.55 6.49 -5.48
C LEU A 11 -15.12 7.41 -6.56
N LEU A 12 -14.30 8.26 -7.18
CA LEU A 12 -14.71 9.11 -8.30
C LEU A 12 -15.08 8.29 -9.55
N ASN A 13 -14.41 7.15 -9.79
CA ASN A 13 -14.80 6.25 -10.89
C ASN A 13 -16.17 5.58 -10.65
N LEU A 14 -16.58 5.45 -9.38
CA LEU A 14 -17.88 4.89 -8.99
C LEU A 14 -18.93 6.00 -8.75
N ALA A 15 -18.61 7.27 -9.05
CA ALA A 15 -19.41 8.41 -8.64
C ALA A 15 -20.86 8.33 -9.11
N ASP A 16 -21.08 7.98 -10.37
CA ASP A 16 -22.42 7.88 -10.94
C ASP A 16 -23.18 6.68 -10.40
N GLU A 17 -22.46 5.57 -10.17
CA GLU A 17 -23.05 4.36 -9.60
C GLU A 17 -23.51 4.58 -8.17
N ILE A 18 -22.76 5.32 -7.35
CA ILE A 18 -23.13 5.62 -5.96
C ILE A 18 -23.99 6.89 -5.83
N GLY A 19 -24.21 7.63 -6.92
CA GLY A 19 -25.03 8.83 -6.95
C GLY A 19 -24.39 10.01 -6.21
N LEU A 20 -23.12 10.31 -6.47
CA LEU A 20 -22.49 11.54 -5.98
C LEU A 20 -23.05 12.75 -6.74
N ASP A 21 -23.40 13.81 -6.01
CA ASP A 21 -23.69 15.10 -6.64
C ASP A 21 -22.41 15.84 -7.06
N GLU A 22 -22.55 16.84 -7.93
CA GLU A 22 -21.40 17.60 -8.45
C GLU A 22 -20.62 18.36 -7.37
N GLY A 23 -21.29 18.78 -6.29
CA GLY A 23 -20.64 19.39 -5.13
C GLY A 23 -19.78 18.40 -4.36
N GLN A 24 -20.28 17.18 -4.14
CA GLN A 24 -19.51 16.08 -3.54
C GLN A 24 -18.32 15.68 -4.42
N LYS A 25 -18.53 15.51 -5.73
CA LYS A 25 -17.45 15.17 -6.69
C LYS A 25 -16.33 16.22 -6.64
N THR A 26 -16.69 17.49 -6.71
CA THR A 26 -15.73 18.62 -6.68
C THR A 26 -14.96 18.63 -5.35
N LYS A 27 -15.67 18.50 -4.22
CA LYS A 27 -15.04 18.50 -2.89
C LYS A 27 -14.04 17.34 -2.75
N ILE A 28 -14.42 16.14 -3.17
CA ILE A 28 -13.55 14.96 -3.12
C ILE A 28 -12.34 15.12 -4.05
N SER A 29 -12.52 15.70 -5.24
CA SER A 29 -11.42 16.00 -6.17
C SER A 29 -10.39 16.93 -5.54
N ASN A 30 -10.83 18.07 -5.01
CA ASN A 30 -9.94 19.05 -4.38
C ASN A 30 -9.16 18.45 -3.20
N MET A 31 -9.87 17.71 -2.33
CA MET A 31 -9.23 17.01 -1.21
C MET A 31 -8.19 15.98 -1.68
N THR A 32 -8.44 15.33 -2.82
CA THR A 32 -7.52 14.35 -3.42
C THR A 32 -6.26 15.01 -3.96
N GLU A 33 -6.40 16.19 -4.58
CA GLU A 33 -5.27 16.97 -5.10
C GLU A 33 -4.39 17.50 -3.96
N GLU A 34 -4.99 18.13 -2.94
CA GLU A 34 -4.28 18.63 -1.76
C GLU A 34 -3.53 17.52 -1.02
N PHE A 35 -4.19 16.37 -0.82
CA PHE A 35 -3.55 15.19 -0.26
C PHE A 35 -2.44 14.64 -1.16
N GLY A 36 -2.64 14.67 -2.47
CA GLY A 36 -1.67 14.25 -3.47
C GLY A 36 -0.35 15.03 -3.35
N ILE A 37 -0.44 16.36 -3.26
CA ILE A 37 0.70 17.27 -3.06
C ILE A 37 1.41 16.94 -1.74
N SER A 38 0.68 16.95 -0.62
CA SER A 38 1.25 16.68 0.71
C SER A 38 1.93 15.31 0.80
N ARG A 39 1.36 14.31 0.12
CA ARG A 39 1.92 12.95 0.06
C ARG A 39 3.21 12.90 -0.76
N ILE A 40 3.32 13.67 -1.83
CA ILE A 40 4.54 13.75 -2.66
C ILE A 40 5.68 14.30 -1.81
N ASP A 41 5.46 15.38 -1.07
CA ASP A 41 6.47 16.00 -0.21
C ASP A 41 6.96 15.04 0.88
N MET A 42 6.02 14.43 1.62
CA MET A 42 6.35 13.44 2.66
C MET A 42 7.09 12.22 2.10
N LYS A 43 6.75 11.79 0.87
CA LYS A 43 7.47 10.70 0.20
C LYS A 43 8.88 11.12 -0.18
N ALA A 44 9.06 12.35 -0.68
CA ALA A 44 10.39 12.87 -1.00
C ALA A 44 11.26 12.96 0.25
N GLU A 45 10.72 13.39 1.40
CA GLU A 45 11.43 13.39 2.68
C GLU A 45 11.82 11.98 3.14
N LEU A 46 10.90 11.02 3.03
CA LEU A 46 11.18 9.62 3.35
C LEU A 46 12.29 9.03 2.46
N ASP A 47 12.28 9.35 1.17
CA ASP A 47 13.28 8.85 0.23
C ASP A 47 14.65 9.53 0.46
N LYS A 48 14.69 10.81 0.84
CA LYS A 48 15.91 11.49 1.32
C LYS A 48 16.46 10.83 2.58
N ALA A 49 15.63 10.58 3.60
CA ALA A 49 16.07 9.95 4.84
C ALA A 49 16.60 8.52 4.61
N ARG A 50 16.01 7.77 3.66
CA ARG A 50 16.53 6.45 3.25
C ARG A 50 17.89 6.54 2.57
N LEU A 51 18.10 7.56 1.74
CA LEU A 51 19.38 7.82 1.10
C LEU A 51 20.46 8.17 2.14
N GLU A 52 20.12 9.04 3.09
CA GLU A 52 20.98 9.40 4.24
C GLU A 52 21.35 8.16 5.06
N LEU A 53 20.36 7.31 5.41
CA LEU A 53 20.62 6.06 6.13
C LEU A 53 21.59 5.16 5.36
N ARG A 54 21.42 5.05 4.04
CA ARG A 54 22.33 4.25 3.21
C ARG A 54 23.74 4.81 3.25
N HIS A 55 23.88 6.14 3.17
CA HIS A 55 25.18 6.81 3.25
C HIS A 55 25.87 6.60 4.60
N LEU A 56 25.14 6.77 5.71
CA LEU A 56 25.66 6.52 7.07
C LEU A 56 26.18 5.09 7.22
N LYS A 57 25.44 4.10 6.70
CA LYS A 57 25.85 2.69 6.73
C LYS A 57 27.06 2.38 5.86
N THR A 58 27.30 3.12 4.78
CA THR A 58 28.45 2.90 3.89
C THR A 58 29.73 3.55 4.41
N ASN A 59 29.61 4.61 5.20
CA ASN A 59 30.76 5.36 5.71
C ASN A 59 31.13 5.01 7.16
N ASP A 60 30.70 3.86 7.66
CA ASP A 60 30.95 3.40 9.04
C ASP A 60 30.61 4.46 10.10
N ALA A 61 29.48 5.16 9.91
CA ALA A 61 28.96 6.09 10.91
C ALA A 61 28.65 5.36 12.22
N SER A 62 28.55 6.11 13.32
CA SER A 62 28.27 5.50 14.62
C SER A 62 26.90 4.82 14.65
N ASP A 63 26.78 3.75 15.44
CA ASP A 63 25.50 3.06 15.65
C ASP A 63 24.40 4.04 16.12
N ALA A 64 24.76 5.04 16.92
CA ALA A 64 23.83 6.07 17.39
C ALA A 64 23.23 6.90 16.24
N GLU A 65 24.04 7.29 15.26
CA GLU A 65 23.58 8.03 14.08
C GLU A 65 22.68 7.18 13.19
N VAL A 66 23.06 5.91 12.99
CA VAL A 66 22.27 4.95 12.20
C VAL A 66 20.90 4.71 12.85
N LEU A 67 20.86 4.47 14.17
CA LEU A 67 19.62 4.25 14.92
C LEU A 67 18.73 5.49 14.89
N SER A 68 19.28 6.69 15.12
CA SER A 68 18.54 7.95 15.03
C SER A 68 17.89 8.15 13.65
N MET A 69 18.60 7.81 12.58
CA MET A 69 18.06 7.89 11.22
C MET A 69 16.98 6.83 10.96
N MET A 70 17.11 5.63 11.54
CA MET A 70 16.06 4.60 11.49
C MET A 70 14.79 5.06 12.21
N ASP A 71 14.91 5.72 13.36
CA ASP A 71 13.77 6.29 14.09
C ASP A 71 13.09 7.41 13.29
N LYS A 72 13.86 8.30 12.66
CA LYS A 72 13.33 9.33 11.75
C LYS A 72 12.52 8.70 10.61
N ILE A 73 13.02 7.64 9.99
CA ILE A 73 12.29 6.90 8.94
C ILE A 73 11.02 6.25 9.51
N GLY A 74 11.07 5.68 10.71
CA GLY A 74 9.91 5.11 11.40
C GLY A 74 8.81 6.14 11.65
N ASN A 75 9.20 7.33 12.11
CA ASN A 75 8.31 8.46 12.34
C ASN A 75 7.67 8.94 11.03
N LEU A 76 8.45 9.16 9.97
CA LEU A 76 7.93 9.57 8.65
C LEU A 76 6.92 8.56 8.08
N ARG A 77 7.16 7.27 8.25
CA ARG A 77 6.19 6.22 7.84
C ARG A 77 4.90 6.32 8.64
N THR A 78 5.01 6.55 9.95
CA THR A 78 3.85 6.66 10.84
C THR A 78 3.02 7.89 10.49
N GLU A 79 3.66 9.04 10.25
CA GLU A 79 2.98 10.25 9.79
C GLU A 79 2.32 10.07 8.43
N MET A 80 2.96 9.35 7.50
CA MET A 80 2.33 9.03 6.21
C MET A 80 1.07 8.17 6.37
N GLU A 81 1.06 7.20 7.28
CA GLU A 81 -0.14 6.39 7.56
C GLU A 81 -1.24 7.19 8.26
N LYS A 82 -0.89 8.06 9.22
CA LYS A 82 -1.85 9.00 9.83
C LYS A 82 -2.46 9.93 8.78
N MET A 83 -1.66 10.48 7.89
CA MET A 83 -2.12 11.34 6.79
C MET A 83 -3.08 10.59 5.85
N ARG A 84 -2.77 9.33 5.51
CA ARG A 84 -3.67 8.48 4.70
C ARG A 84 -4.99 8.21 5.41
N TYR A 85 -4.95 7.89 6.69
CA TYR A 85 -6.15 7.62 7.49
C TYR A 85 -7.04 8.86 7.60
N THR A 86 -6.47 9.99 7.99
CA THR A 86 -7.20 11.26 8.15
C THR A 86 -7.82 11.72 6.84
N HIS A 87 -7.10 11.62 5.72
CA HIS A 87 -7.65 11.92 4.40
C HIS A 87 -8.82 11.01 4.03
N ARG A 88 -8.72 9.69 4.29
CA ARG A 88 -9.84 8.76 4.06
C ARG A 88 -11.06 9.09 4.90
N GLN A 89 -10.88 9.44 6.18
CA GLN A 89 -12.01 9.85 7.01
C GLN A 89 -12.63 11.15 6.53
N ALA A 90 -11.82 12.10 6.10
CA ALA A 90 -12.31 13.36 5.56
C ALA A 90 -13.15 13.14 4.30
N VAL A 91 -12.71 12.27 3.37
CA VAL A 91 -13.49 11.88 2.19
C VAL A 91 -14.77 11.13 2.57
N LYS A 92 -14.70 10.19 3.53
CA LYS A 92 -15.88 9.47 4.04
C LYS A 92 -16.95 10.42 4.57
N ASN A 93 -16.56 11.48 5.28
CA ASN A 93 -17.47 12.47 5.85
C ASN A 93 -18.17 13.34 4.79
N VAL A 94 -17.75 13.30 3.52
CA VAL A 94 -18.47 13.95 2.41
C VAL A 94 -19.64 13.09 1.93
N LEU A 95 -19.59 11.78 2.15
CA LEU A 95 -20.57 10.82 1.68
C LEU A 95 -21.75 10.72 2.65
N THR A 96 -22.92 10.40 2.13
CA THR A 96 -24.06 10.01 2.96
C THR A 96 -23.94 8.55 3.40
N ASN A 97 -24.66 8.18 4.46
CA ASN A 97 -24.70 6.78 4.93
C ASN A 97 -25.18 5.82 3.83
N GLN A 98 -26.17 6.25 3.03
CA GLN A 98 -26.69 5.46 1.91
C GLN A 98 -25.63 5.22 0.81
N GLN A 99 -24.80 6.23 0.51
CA GLN A 99 -23.69 6.10 -0.44
C GLN A 99 -22.62 5.13 0.09
N ILE A 100 -22.35 5.16 1.40
CA ILE A 100 -21.42 4.23 2.06
C ILE A 100 -21.94 2.79 2.00
N ASP A 101 -23.22 2.58 2.26
CA ASP A 101 -23.84 1.25 2.18
C ASP A 101 -23.75 0.69 0.76
N LYS A 102 -24.06 1.52 -0.25
CA LYS A 102 -23.93 1.14 -1.66
C LYS A 102 -22.49 0.79 -2.04
N LEU A 103 -21.50 1.56 -1.57
CA LEU A 103 -20.08 1.21 -1.74
C LEU A 103 -19.73 -0.16 -1.14
N ASN A 104 -20.27 -0.47 0.04
CA ASN A 104 -20.04 -1.75 0.70
C ASN A 104 -20.68 -2.93 -0.07
N GLU A 105 -21.84 -2.72 -0.68
CA GLU A 105 -22.50 -3.72 -1.55
C GLU A 105 -21.68 -4.01 -2.80
N LEU A 106 -21.30 -2.97 -3.56
CA LEU A 106 -20.46 -3.10 -4.76
C LEU A 106 -19.15 -3.82 -4.48
N ARG A 107 -18.54 -3.55 -3.32
CA ARG A 107 -17.34 -4.25 -2.86
C ARG A 107 -17.57 -5.73 -2.60
N LYS A 108 -18.69 -6.09 -1.95
CA LYS A 108 -19.05 -7.49 -1.69
C LYS A 108 -19.26 -8.23 -3.01
N GLU A 109 -19.94 -7.61 -3.97
CA GLU A 109 -20.18 -8.17 -5.30
C GLU A 109 -18.87 -8.39 -6.06
N HIS A 110 -17.99 -7.38 -6.10
CA HIS A 110 -16.66 -7.50 -6.74
C HIS A 110 -15.80 -8.59 -6.09
N ARG A 111 -15.84 -8.73 -4.76
CA ARG A 111 -15.13 -9.81 -4.04
C ARG A 111 -15.72 -11.18 -4.38
N ALA A 112 -17.04 -11.30 -4.43
CA ALA A 112 -17.73 -12.55 -4.78
C ALA A 112 -17.43 -12.98 -6.22
N GLN A 113 -17.38 -12.04 -7.16
CA GLN A 113 -17.01 -12.32 -8.55
C GLN A 113 -15.55 -12.80 -8.67
N ARG A 114 -14.60 -12.17 -7.96
CA ARG A 114 -13.20 -12.62 -7.92
C ARG A 114 -13.02 -13.99 -7.25
N GLY A 115 -13.82 -14.30 -6.24
CA GLY A 115 -13.81 -15.63 -5.59
C GLY A 115 -14.35 -16.75 -6.48
N ARG A 116 -15.25 -16.46 -7.43
CA ARG A 116 -15.82 -17.44 -8.36
C ARG A 116 -14.87 -17.85 -9.48
N PHE A 117 -13.94 -16.97 -9.89
CA PHE A 117 -12.90 -17.29 -10.88
C PHE A 117 -11.60 -17.83 -10.27
N GLY A 118 -11.45 -17.77 -8.94
CA GLY A 118 -10.26 -18.26 -8.21
C GLY A 118 -10.21 -19.76 -7.93
N HIS A 119 -11.23 -20.52 -8.33
CA HIS A 119 -11.33 -21.97 -8.05
C HIS A 119 -11.16 -22.88 -9.29
N GLN A 120 -10.82 -22.33 -10.47
CA GLN A 120 -10.55 -23.10 -11.68
C GLN A 120 -9.07 -23.04 -12.08
N GLY A 121 -8.19 -23.37 -11.14
CA GLY A 121 -6.75 -23.59 -11.39
C GLY A 121 -6.38 -25.03 -11.04
N HIS A 122 -6.59 -25.95 -11.97
CA HIS A 122 -6.09 -27.32 -11.87
C HIS A 122 -4.55 -27.32 -11.85
N GLY A 123 -3.98 -27.69 -10.71
CA GLY A 123 -2.59 -28.10 -10.55
C GLY A 123 -2.48 -29.49 -9.92
N LYS A 124 -3.33 -30.44 -10.37
CA LYS A 124 -3.20 -31.86 -10.06
C LYS A 124 -2.66 -32.56 -11.32
N GLY A 125 -1.39 -32.30 -11.63
CA GLY A 125 -0.68 -33.10 -12.63
C GLY A 125 -0.26 -34.43 -12.00
N PRO A 126 -0.40 -35.59 -12.65
CA PRO A 126 0.22 -36.82 -12.20
C PRO A 126 1.71 -36.77 -12.54
N GLY A 127 2.47 -36.03 -11.73
CA GLY A 127 3.92 -36.00 -11.82
C GLY A 127 4.53 -37.20 -11.11
N GLN A 128 4.79 -38.27 -11.87
CA GLN A 128 5.85 -39.22 -11.54
C GLN A 128 7.17 -38.45 -11.49
N GLY A 129 7.62 -38.08 -10.29
CA GLY A 129 8.92 -37.48 -10.03
C GLY A 129 9.76 -38.45 -9.24
N GLN A 130 10.39 -39.37 -9.94
CA GLN A 130 11.36 -40.32 -9.41
C GLN A 130 12.54 -39.54 -8.83
N GLY A 131 12.67 -39.55 -7.51
CA GLY A 131 13.82 -38.96 -6.83
C GLY A 131 15.09 -39.76 -7.12
N PHE A 132 15.98 -39.18 -7.90
CA PHE A 132 17.38 -39.59 -8.03
C PHE A 132 18.23 -38.34 -8.30
N GLY A 133 19.24 -38.09 -7.46
CA GLY A 133 20.30 -37.13 -7.80
C GLY A 133 20.93 -36.40 -6.62
N SER A 134 21.95 -37.03 -6.04
CA SER A 134 22.86 -36.49 -5.02
C SER A 134 23.56 -35.19 -5.43
N GLY A 135 23.83 -34.34 -4.44
CA GLY A 135 24.86 -33.30 -4.52
C GLY A 135 25.21 -32.77 -3.12
N PRO A 136 26.37 -33.13 -2.54
CA PRO A 136 26.82 -32.56 -1.27
C PRO A 136 27.19 -31.08 -1.47
N ASN A 137 26.57 -30.21 -0.69
CA ASN A 137 26.80 -28.77 -0.72
C ASN A 137 28.12 -28.46 0.01
N ASN A 138 29.21 -28.32 -0.75
CA ASN A 138 30.50 -27.88 -0.24
C ASN A 138 30.46 -26.37 0.01
N ASN A 139 30.26 -26.02 1.28
CA ASN A 139 30.56 -24.72 1.85
C ASN A 139 32.08 -24.54 1.90
N ALA A 140 32.68 -23.87 0.91
CA ALA A 140 34.03 -23.33 0.98
C ALA A 140 34.26 -22.25 -0.09
N ASP A 141 34.80 -21.12 0.35
CA ASP A 141 35.62 -20.18 -0.42
C ASP A 141 34.95 -19.18 -1.38
N CYS A 142 34.40 -18.09 -0.82
CA CYS A 142 34.28 -16.80 -1.51
C CYS A 142 34.63 -15.62 -0.59
N TRP A 143 35.85 -15.59 -0.03
CA TRP A 143 36.48 -14.36 0.48
C TRP A 143 37.99 -14.42 0.26
N ARG A 144 38.43 -14.01 -0.94
CA ARG A 144 39.80 -13.53 -1.18
C ARG A 144 39.89 -12.81 -2.53
N ARG A 145 39.84 -11.48 -2.51
CA ARG A 145 40.85 -10.57 -3.08
C ARG A 145 40.39 -9.12 -2.96
#